data_AF-A0A6A6I6Y5-F1
#
_entry.id   AF-A0A6A6I6Y5-F1
#
_cell.length_a   1.000
_cell.length_b   1.000
_cell.length_c   1.000
_cell.angle_alpha   90.00
_cell.angle_beta   90.00
_cell.angle_gamma   90.00
#
_symmetry.space_group_name_H-M   'P 1'
#
loop_
_entity.id
_entity.type
_entity.pdbx_description
1 polymer ?
#
loop_
_entity_poly.entity_id
_entity_poly.type
_entity_poly.pdbx_seq_one_letter_code
_entity_poly.pdbx_strand_id
1 'polypeptide(L)'
;MSYNVYLREHVGGARNHHIIFVQTESNGGGFIFQVAGNIQQGMAFDHKGAKPAEESETCLGQEKIGTVTKANFDRIQSIVETLPPPPKQFNGPKRINLSVPL
;
A
#
# COMPACT_ATOMS: atom_id res chain seq x y z
N MET A 1 0.72 -17.20 17.32
CA MET A 1 0.76 -15.72 17.43
C MET A 1 0.41 -15.12 16.07
N SER A 2 -0.41 -14.08 16.06
CA SER A 2 -0.93 -13.44 14.85
C SER A 2 -0.67 -11.93 14.89
N TYR A 3 -0.50 -11.34 13.72
CA TYR A 3 -0.36 -9.90 13.52
C TYR A 3 -1.70 -9.31 13.10
N ASN A 4 -1.99 -8.09 13.55
CA ASN A 4 -3.13 -7.34 13.07
C ASN A 4 -2.83 -6.76 11.68
N VAL A 5 -3.82 -6.81 10.80
CA VAL A 5 -3.74 -6.25 9.44
C VAL A 5 -4.72 -5.10 9.34
N TYR A 6 -4.25 -3.98 8.81
CA TYR A 6 -4.99 -2.73 8.68
C TYR A 6 -4.99 -2.26 7.22
N LEU A 7 -6.10 -1.66 6.81
CA LEU A 7 -6.14 -0.77 5.66
C LEU A 7 -5.77 0.63 6.17
N ARG A 8 -4.66 1.18 5.71
CA ARG A 8 -4.20 2.53 6.05
C ARG A 8 -4.51 3.48 4.91
N GLU A 9 -5.05 4.64 5.26
CA GLU A 9 -5.25 5.74 4.34
C GLU A 9 -4.11 6.74 4.48
N HIS A 10 -3.40 6.98 3.38
CA HIS A 10 -2.31 7.94 3.29
C HIS A 10 -2.73 9.09 2.39
N VAL A 11 -2.25 10.30 2.70
CA VAL A 11 -2.42 11.46 1.84
C VAL A 11 -1.84 11.15 0.45
N GLY A 12 -2.63 11.44 -0.59
CA GLY A 12 -2.20 11.34 -1.97
C GLY A 12 -2.49 12.66 -2.71
N GLY A 13 -2.09 12.73 -3.98
CA GLY A 13 -2.24 13.95 -4.78
C GLY A 13 -3.71 14.29 -5.05
N ALA A 14 -4.32 13.64 -6.04
CA ALA A 14 -5.72 13.86 -6.40
C ALA A 14 -6.71 13.00 -5.59
N ARG A 15 -6.23 11.88 -5.05
CA ARG A 15 -7.00 10.93 -4.24
C ARG A 15 -6.07 10.37 -3.17
N ASN A 16 -6.64 10.02 -2.01
CA ASN A 16 -5.89 9.35 -0.97
C ASN A 16 -5.46 7.95 -1.43
N HIS A 17 -4.33 7.51 -0.88
CA HIS A 17 -3.70 6.24 -1.21
C HIS A 17 -3.98 5.22 -0.11
N HIS A 18 -4.52 4.06 -0.48
CA HIS A 18 -4.73 2.97 0.45
C HIS A 18 -3.57 1.99 0.41
N ILE A 19 -3.12 1.57 1.60
CA ILE A 19 -2.05 0.59 1.77
C ILE A 19 -2.46 -0.49 2.76
N ILE A 20 -1.87 -1.67 2.62
CA ILE A 20 -2.00 -2.73 3.62
C ILE A 20 -0.88 -2.55 4.62
N PHE A 21 -1.21 -2.41 5.90
CA PHE A 21 -0.26 -2.37 7.00
C PHE A 21 -0.41 -3.60 7.88
N VAL A 22 0.71 -4.24 8.23
CA VAL A 22 0.75 -5.35 9.17
C VAL A 22 1.55 -4.94 10.38
N GLN A 23 0.90 -4.90 11.54
CA GLN A 23 1.52 -4.52 12.80
C GLN A 23 2.30 -5.71 13.38
N THR A 24 3.62 -5.72 13.19
CA THR A 24 4.50 -6.81 13.60
C THR A 24 5.30 -6.52 14.86
N GLU A 25 5.39 -5.24 15.26
CA GLU A 25 6.20 -4.77 16.38
C GLU A 25 5.33 -4.40 17.60
N SER A 26 5.89 -4.54 18.80
CA SER A 26 5.21 -4.23 20.07
C SER A 26 5.00 -2.74 20.29
N ASN A 27 5.81 -1.88 19.66
CA ASN A 27 5.70 -0.42 19.67
C ASN A 27 4.57 0.10 18.76
N GLY A 28 3.89 -0.77 17.99
CA GLY A 28 2.88 -0.36 17.00
C GLY A 28 3.38 -0.27 15.56
N GLY A 29 4.68 -0.44 15.33
CA GLY A 29 5.30 -0.49 14.01
C GLY A 29 5.07 -1.81 13.29
N GLY A 30 5.53 -1.85 12.04
CA GLY A 30 5.47 -3.06 11.23
C GLY A 30 5.80 -2.79 9.77
N PHE A 31 5.07 -3.44 8.85
CA PHE A 31 5.37 -3.41 7.43
C PHE A 31 4.17 -2.94 6.61
N ILE A 32 4.44 -2.17 5.55
CA ILE A 32 3.44 -1.76 4.58
C ILE A 32 3.66 -2.42 3.23
N PHE A 33 2.56 -2.79 2.59
CA PHE A 33 2.50 -3.30 1.22
C PHE A 33 1.68 -2.31 0.41
N GLN A 34 2.31 -1.69 -0.59
CA GLN A 34 1.71 -0.61 -1.35
C GLN A 34 2.15 -0.61 -2.81
N VAL A 35 1.49 0.22 -3.61
CA VAL A 35 1.89 0.52 -4.98
C VAL A 35 2.33 1.97 -5.03
N ALA A 36 3.62 2.19 -5.25
CA ALA A 36 4.24 3.50 -5.27
C ALA A 36 4.54 3.96 -6.70
N GLY A 37 4.53 5.26 -6.93
CA GLY A 37 4.76 5.87 -8.24
C GLY A 37 3.60 6.77 -8.65
N ASN A 38 3.46 7.04 -9.94
CA ASN A 38 2.43 7.94 -10.45
C ASN A 38 2.02 7.59 -11.87
N ILE A 39 0.89 8.15 -12.30
CA ILE A 39 0.29 7.90 -13.62
C ILE A 39 1.14 8.39 -14.81
N GLN A 40 2.15 9.24 -14.58
CA GLN A 40 3.03 9.80 -15.62
C GLN A 40 4.28 8.93 -15.86
N GLN A 41 4.77 8.26 -14.82
CA GLN A 41 5.98 7.42 -14.88
C GLN A 41 5.66 5.93 -14.81
N GLY A 42 4.45 5.58 -14.35
CA GLY A 42 4.09 4.23 -13.96
C GLY A 42 4.26 4.03 -12.46
N MET A 43 3.76 2.89 -11.99
CA MET A 43 3.83 2.50 -10.60
C MET A 43 4.51 1.14 -10.45
N ALA A 44 5.04 0.88 -9.26
CA ALA A 44 5.68 -0.36 -8.87
C ALA A 44 5.22 -0.77 -7.47
N PHE A 45 5.27 -2.06 -7.19
CA PHE A 45 5.10 -2.56 -5.84
C PHE A 45 6.23 -2.04 -4.92
N ASP A 46 5.87 -1.65 -3.70
CA ASP A 46 6.79 -1.20 -2.64
C ASP A 46 6.44 -1.90 -1.32
N HIS A 47 7.46 -2.42 -0.64
CA HIS A 47 7.36 -3.10 0.65
C HIS A 47 8.46 -2.57 1.57
N LYS A 48 8.05 -2.01 2.71
CA LYS A 48 8.99 -1.40 3.66
C LYS A 48 8.45 -1.35 5.08
N GLY A 49 9.37 -1.15 6.02
CA GLY A 49 9.02 -0.88 7.42
C GLY A 49 8.29 0.45 7.57
N ALA A 50 7.36 0.52 8.51
CA ALA A 50 6.56 1.69 8.82
C ALA A 50 6.33 1.84 10.32
N LYS A 51 6.27 3.10 10.74
CA LYS A 51 5.94 3.51 12.11
C LYS A 51 4.45 3.28 12.44
N PRO A 52 4.06 3.37 13.72
CA PRO A 52 2.65 3.49 14.12
C PRO A 52 1.94 4.62 13.37
N ALA A 53 0.62 4.53 13.24
CA ALA A 53 -0.17 5.51 12.48
C ALA A 53 -0.04 6.92 13.09
N GLU A 54 0.03 7.01 14.41
CA GLU A 54 0.13 8.23 15.21
C GLU A 54 1.45 8.99 14.97
N GLU A 55 2.49 8.30 14.51
CA GLU A 55 3.81 8.87 14.21
C GLU A 55 4.04 9.13 12.71
N SER A 56 3.05 8.82 11.87
CA SER A 56 3.17 8.94 10.42
C SER A 56 2.52 10.24 9.93
N GLU A 57 3.34 11.17 9.45
CA GLU A 57 2.89 12.47 8.90
C GLU A 57 1.90 12.33 7.74
N THR A 58 1.97 11.24 6.98
CA THR A 58 1.13 11.01 5.81
C THR A 58 -0.12 10.19 6.11
N CYS A 59 -0.23 9.57 7.30
CA CYS A 59 -1.32 8.64 7.61
C CYS A 59 -2.54 9.43 8.11
N LEU A 60 -3.66 9.32 7.41
CA LEU A 60 -4.92 9.98 7.75
C LEU A 60 -5.79 9.13 8.69
N GLY A 61 -5.60 7.81 8.64
CA GLY A 61 -6.34 6.87 9.47
C GLY A 61 -6.04 5.42 9.09
N GLN A 62 -6.57 4.49 9.90
CA GLN A 62 -6.49 3.08 9.60
C GLN A 62 -7.71 2.31 10.11
N GLU A 63 -8.12 1.30 9.36
CA GLU A 63 -9.19 0.38 9.72
C GLU A 63 -8.63 -1.04 9.84
N LYS A 64 -8.97 -1.76 10.91
CA LYS A 64 -8.54 -3.16 11.04
C LYS A 64 -9.35 -4.04 10.09
N ILE A 65 -8.68 -4.66 9.13
CA ILE A 65 -9.32 -5.54 8.12
C ILE A 65 -9.15 -7.02 8.43
N GLY A 66 -8.28 -7.39 9.39
CA GLY A 66 -8.14 -8.78 9.79
C GLY A 66 -6.89 -9.09 10.61
N THR A 67 -6.46 -10.34 10.54
CA THR A 67 -5.22 -10.82 11.16
C THR A 67 -4.55 -11.84 10.26
N VAL A 68 -3.23 -11.97 10.39
CA VAL A 68 -2.42 -12.99 9.72
C VAL A 68 -1.58 -13.73 10.76
N THR A 69 -1.46 -15.05 10.65
CA THR A 69 -0.54 -15.79 11.53
C THR A 69 0.91 -15.44 11.18
N LYS A 70 1.81 -15.48 12.17
CA LYS A 70 3.25 -15.24 11.91
C LYS A 70 3.82 -16.16 10.81
N ALA A 71 3.36 -17.42 10.76
CA ALA A 71 3.77 -18.38 9.74
C ALA A 71 3.28 -18.05 8.32
N ASN A 72 2.24 -17.23 8.17
CA ASN A 72 1.70 -16.82 6.88
C ASN A 72 2.09 -15.37 6.50
N PHE A 73 2.83 -14.66 7.34
CA PHE A 73 3.19 -13.26 7.09
C PHE A 73 3.94 -13.09 5.75
N ASP A 74 4.97 -13.91 5.52
CA ASP A 74 5.79 -13.84 4.29
C ASP A 74 4.99 -14.15 3.01
N ARG A 75 3.83 -14.81 3.13
CA ARG A 75 2.95 -15.10 1.99
C ARG A 75 2.18 -13.87 1.51
N ILE A 76 2.07 -12.81 2.33
CA ILE A 76 1.36 -11.59 1.91
C ILE A 76 2.04 -11.00 0.69
N GLN A 77 3.37 -10.84 0.73
CA GLN A 77 4.13 -10.25 -0.37
C GLN A 77 3.92 -11.00 -1.69
N SER A 78 4.10 -12.33 -1.67
CA SER A 78 3.93 -13.13 -2.89
C SER A 78 2.50 -13.12 -3.43
N ILE A 79 1.49 -12.97 -2.57
CA ILE A 79 0.08 -12.83 -2.99
C ILE A 79 -0.15 -11.47 -3.65
N VAL A 80 0.26 -10.37 -3.02
CA VAL A 80 -0.01 -9.02 -3.56
C VAL A 80 0.78 -8.72 -4.81
N GLU A 81 1.98 -9.28 -4.96
CA GLU A 81 2.80 -9.16 -6.18
C GLU A 81 2.21 -9.90 -7.39
N THR A 82 1.23 -10.80 -7.21
CA THR A 82 0.52 -11.41 -8.35
C THR A 82 -0.36 -10.42 -9.12
N LEU A 83 -0.69 -9.28 -8.50
CA LEU A 83 -1.46 -8.21 -9.12
C LEU A 83 -0.51 -7.17 -9.72
N PRO A 84 -0.49 -6.99 -11.04
CA PRO A 84 0.42 -6.02 -11.65
C PRO A 84 0.04 -4.59 -11.22
N PRO A 85 1.02 -3.74 -10.86
CA PRO A 85 0.75 -2.34 -10.58
C PRO A 85 0.30 -1.60 -11.86
N PRO A 86 -0.43 -0.48 -11.73
CA PRO A 86 -0.86 0.26 -12.91
C PRO A 86 0.36 0.77 -13.71
N PRO A 87 0.40 0.55 -15.04
CA PRO A 87 1.49 1.04 -15.87
C PRO A 87 1.40 2.55 -16.03
N LYS A 88 2.37 3.13 -16.74
CA LYS A 88 2.28 4.53 -17.19
C LYS A 88 0.98 4.75 -17.98
N GLN A 89 0.19 5.75 -17.59
CA GLN A 89 -1.15 5.99 -18.13
C GLN A 89 -1.22 7.24 -19.02
N PHE A 90 -0.25 8.16 -18.91
CA PHE A 90 -0.19 9.40 -19.68
C PHE A 90 1.13 9.54 -20.44
N ASN A 91 1.06 10.19 -21.60
CA ASN A 91 2.22 10.74 -22.29
C ASN A 91 2.07 12.26 -22.37
N GLY A 92 2.68 12.98 -21.42
CA GLY A 92 2.43 14.40 -21.20
C GLY A 92 0.97 14.63 -20.77
N PRO A 93 0.21 15.49 -21.46
CA PRO A 93 -1.19 15.76 -21.10
C PRO A 93 -2.18 14.71 -21.64
N LYS A 94 -1.74 13.76 -22.49
CA LYS A 94 -2.63 12.81 -23.18
C LYS A 94 -2.66 11.45 -22.48
N ARG A 95 -3.84 10.89 -22.23
CA ARG A 95 -3.98 9.48 -21.82
C ARG A 95 -3.50 8.56 -22.94
N ILE A 96 -2.77 7.52 -22.56
CA ILE A 96 -2.28 6.46 -23.46
C ILE A 96 -3.43 5.52 -23.81
N ASN A 97 -4.21 5.08 -22.81
CA ASN A 97 -5.36 4.21 -22.99
C ASN A 97 -6.56 4.70 -22.16
N LEU A 98 -7.63 5.08 -22.85
CA LEU A 98 -8.85 5.59 -22.23
C LEU A 98 -9.67 4.50 -21.51
N SER A 99 -9.42 3.24 -21.82
CA SER A 99 -10.11 2.08 -21.24
C SER A 99 -9.55 1.66 -19.88
N VAL A 100 -8.35 2.12 -19.52
CA VAL A 100 -7.69 1.76 -18.25
C VAL A 100 -8.05 2.78 -17.16
N PRO A 101 -8.62 2.39 -16.00
CA PRO A 101 -9.03 3.32 -14.94
C PRO A 101 -7.92 4.28 -14.46
N LEU A 102 -8.32 5.46 -13.97
CA LEU A 102 -7.47 6.43 -13.26
C LEU A 102 -7.49 6.20 -11.76
#